data_AF-A0AAD1A2R3-F1
#
_entry.id   AF-A0AAD1A2R3-F1
#
_cell.length_a   1.000
_cell.length_b   1.000
_cell.length_c   1.000
_cell.angle_alpha   90.00
_cell.angle_beta   90.00
_cell.angle_gamma   90.00
#
_symmetry.space_group_name_H-M   'P 1'
#
loop_
_entity.id
_entity.type
_entity.pdbx_description
1 polymer ?
#
loop_
_entity_poly.entity_id
_entity_poly.type
_entity_poly.pdbx_seq_one_letter_code
_entity_poly.pdbx_strand_id
1 'polypeptide(L)'
;MGAALMASPAAAQVVDFRSSDREMNRAIEQARNTLPDFVALYRSGKGERHAVKVAIPYDRGREHIWMNLTAVEGDVFVGKIANDPVHLDNLNRGDGYRAGSAMVSDWNYMSGGQMYGSYTTRVAIKKLTPTQVRELGLKLAPLP
;
A
#
# COMPACT_ATOMS: atom_id res chain seq x y z
N MET A 1 -7.78 -15.78 30.95
CA MET A 1 -7.19 -16.55 29.83
C MET A 1 -7.31 -15.66 28.60
N GLY A 2 -6.31 -14.91 28.12
CA GLY A 2 -4.91 -15.28 27.92
C GLY A 2 -4.72 -15.75 26.48
N ALA A 3 -5.07 -14.92 25.48
CA ALA A 3 -4.83 -15.25 24.08
C ALA A 3 -3.40 -14.83 23.73
N ALA A 4 -2.53 -15.83 23.58
CA ALA A 4 -1.15 -15.68 23.17
C ALA A 4 -1.05 -15.26 21.70
N LEU A 5 -0.25 -14.22 21.45
CA LEU A 5 0.15 -13.76 20.13
C LEU A 5 1.05 -14.82 19.47
N MET A 6 0.56 -15.46 18.42
CA MET A 6 1.40 -16.22 17.50
C MET A 6 2.11 -15.23 16.56
N ALA A 7 3.41 -15.01 16.80
CA ALA A 7 4.25 -14.25 15.89
C ALA A 7 4.55 -15.11 14.64
N SER A 8 4.18 -14.61 13.45
CA SER A 8 4.63 -15.16 12.17
C SER A 8 5.72 -14.26 11.57
N PRO A 9 6.76 -14.84 10.93
CA PRO A 9 7.94 -14.10 10.47
C PRO A 9 7.63 -13.37 9.17
N ALA A 10 7.93 -12.06 9.12
CA ALA A 10 7.96 -11.19 7.94
C ALA A 10 6.81 -11.33 6.90
N ALA A 11 5.63 -11.77 7.34
CA ALA A 11 4.40 -11.66 6.58
C ALA A 11 3.92 -10.21 6.68
N ALA A 12 3.44 -9.67 5.57
CA ALA A 12 2.87 -8.33 5.52
C ALA A 12 1.90 -8.14 6.69
N GLN A 13 2.23 -7.24 7.62
CA GLN A 13 1.33 -6.95 8.74
C GLN A 13 0.06 -6.33 8.17
N VAL A 14 -1.01 -7.12 8.13
CA VAL A 14 -2.34 -6.64 7.81
C VAL A 14 -2.81 -5.83 9.01
N VAL A 15 -3.02 -4.54 8.79
CA VAL A 15 -3.55 -3.64 9.82
C VAL A 15 -4.96 -3.27 9.42
N ASP A 16 -5.93 -3.69 10.23
CA ASP A 16 -7.34 -3.42 9.99
C ASP A 16 -7.69 -2.00 10.44
N PHE A 17 -8.30 -1.25 9.53
CA PHE A 17 -8.88 0.04 9.81
C PHE A 17 -10.38 0.01 9.52
N ARG A 18 -11.17 0.61 10.42
CA ARG A 18 -12.58 0.89 10.11
C ARG A 18 -12.63 1.91 8.98
N SER A 19 -13.58 1.76 8.07
CA SER A 19 -13.82 2.72 7.00
C SER A 19 -14.13 4.15 7.49
N SER A 20 -14.48 4.31 8.77
CA SER A 20 -14.72 5.61 9.41
C SER A 20 -13.48 6.21 10.12
N ASP A 21 -12.32 5.56 10.06
CA ASP A 21 -11.10 6.11 10.65
C ASP A 21 -10.70 7.39 9.90
N ARG A 22 -10.87 8.53 10.60
CA ARG A 22 -10.68 9.86 10.03
C ARG A 22 -9.25 10.11 9.59
N GLU A 23 -8.26 9.56 10.29
CA GLU A 23 -6.86 9.76 9.97
C GLU A 23 -6.47 8.93 8.74
N MET A 24 -6.92 7.68 8.70
CA MET A 24 -6.71 6.81 7.54
C MET A 24 -7.37 7.38 6.28
N ASN A 25 -8.61 7.85 6.38
CA ASN A 25 -9.32 8.43 5.23
C ASN A 25 -8.64 9.69 4.70
N ARG A 26 -8.08 10.53 5.57
CA ARG A 26 -7.28 11.70 5.15
C ARG A 26 -6.00 11.28 4.45
N ALA A 27 -5.33 10.24 4.93
CA ALA A 27 -4.13 9.73 4.27
C ALA A 27 -4.45 9.17 2.87
N ILE A 28 -5.57 8.47 2.72
CA ILE A 28 -6.07 8.00 1.41
C ILE A 28 -6.37 9.20 0.50
N GLU A 29 -7.06 10.22 1.00
CA GLU A 29 -7.37 11.44 0.23
C GLU A 29 -6.10 12.15 -0.24
N GLN A 30 -5.10 12.33 0.64
CA GLN A 30 -3.81 12.92 0.29
C GLN A 30 -3.05 12.10 -0.75
N ALA A 31 -3.03 10.77 -0.62
CA ALA A 31 -2.41 9.89 -1.61
C ALA A 31 -3.09 10.01 -2.98
N ARG A 32 -4.43 10.11 -3.00
CA ARG A 32 -5.20 10.28 -4.24
C ARG A 32 -4.97 11.65 -4.88
N ASN A 33 -4.88 12.71 -4.07
CA ASN A 33 -4.61 14.07 -4.56
C ASN A 33 -3.23 14.20 -5.20
N THR A 34 -2.24 13.44 -4.72
CA THR A 34 -0.86 13.42 -5.23
C THR A 34 -0.58 12.29 -6.23
N LEU A 35 -1.58 11.45 -6.53
CA LEU A 35 -1.45 10.37 -7.50
C LEU A 35 -1.03 10.85 -8.91
N PRO A 36 -1.51 12.00 -9.43
CA PRO A 36 -1.04 12.51 -10.72
C PRO A 36 0.47 12.77 -10.77
N ASP A 37 1.05 13.29 -9.69
CA ASP A 37 2.49 13.56 -9.59
C ASP A 37 3.30 12.26 -9.57
N PHE A 38 2.81 11.25 -8.85
CA PHE A 38 3.38 9.90 -8.86
C PHE A 38 3.35 9.28 -10.26
N VAL A 39 2.25 9.43 -11.01
CA VAL A 39 2.14 8.94 -12.39
C VAL A 39 3.12 9.67 -13.32
N ALA A 40 3.25 10.99 -13.18
CA ALA A 40 4.22 11.77 -13.95
C ALA A 40 5.68 11.33 -13.65
N LEU A 41 5.99 11.08 -12.37
CA LEU A 41 7.28 10.57 -11.93
C LEU A 41 7.58 9.19 -12.54
N TYR A 42 6.63 8.25 -12.43
CA TYR A 42 6.75 6.91 -13.02
C TYR A 42 7.03 6.98 -14.53
N ARG A 43 6.26 7.80 -15.27
CA ARG A 43 6.43 7.98 -16.73
C ARG A 43 7.76 8.64 -17.11
N SER A 44 8.35 9.42 -16.21
CA SER A 44 9.68 10.01 -16.44
C SER A 44 10.84 9.02 -16.22
N GLY A 45 10.55 7.78 -15.79
CA GLY A 45 11.56 6.77 -15.50
C GLY A 45 12.39 7.04 -14.24
N LYS A 46 11.94 7.95 -13.37
CA LYS A 46 12.61 8.27 -12.09
C LYS A 46 12.11 7.34 -10.99
N GLY A 47 12.98 7.06 -10.03
CA GLY A 47 12.65 6.20 -8.89
C GLY A 47 12.63 4.72 -9.25
N GLU A 48 12.46 3.89 -8.22
CA GLU A 48 12.51 2.43 -8.32
C GLU A 48 11.36 1.81 -7.52
N ARG A 49 11.05 0.54 -7.80
CA ARG A 49 10.08 -0.25 -7.01
C ARG A 49 8.74 0.47 -6.80
N HIS A 50 8.22 1.06 -7.87
CA HIS A 50 6.93 1.74 -7.86
C HIS A 50 5.80 0.78 -7.50
N ALA A 51 4.95 1.17 -6.57
CA ALA A 51 3.80 0.39 -6.15
C ALA A 51 2.59 1.29 -5.87
N VAL A 52 1.40 0.72 -6.06
CA VAL A 52 0.13 1.30 -5.62
C VAL A 52 -0.56 0.37 -4.65
N LYS A 53 -1.27 0.91 -3.66
CA LYS A 53 -2.16 0.12 -2.80
C LYS A 53 -3.57 0.24 -3.32
N VAL A 54 -4.21 -0.87 -3.67
CA VAL A 54 -5.53 -0.89 -4.30
C VAL A 54 -6.58 -1.49 -3.36
N ALA A 55 -7.78 -0.90 -3.36
CA ALA A 55 -8.92 -1.33 -2.57
C ALA A 55 -9.84 -2.25 -3.41
N ILE A 56 -9.55 -3.55 -3.40
CA ILE A 56 -10.24 -4.56 -4.20
C ILE A 56 -11.52 -5.00 -3.45
N PRO A 57 -12.71 -4.92 -4.08
CA PRO A 57 -13.95 -5.35 -3.45
C PRO A 57 -14.00 -6.88 -3.30
N TYR A 58 -14.63 -7.32 -2.20
CA TYR A 58 -15.02 -8.70 -1.94
C TYR A 58 -16.35 -8.71 -1.16
N ASP A 59 -16.92 -9.90 -0.88
CA ASP A 59 -18.28 -10.06 -0.34
C ASP A 59 -18.59 -9.23 0.92
N ARG A 60 -17.61 -8.98 1.78
CA ARG A 60 -17.81 -8.27 3.07
C ARG A 60 -17.14 -6.91 3.13
N GLY A 61 -16.62 -6.39 2.02
CA GLY A 61 -16.02 -5.06 1.99
C GLY A 61 -14.96 -4.91 0.92
N ARG A 62 -13.82 -4.34 1.31
CA ARG A 62 -12.67 -4.12 0.44
C ARG A 62 -11.39 -4.52 1.17
N GLU A 63 -10.51 -5.22 0.47
CA GLU A 63 -9.16 -5.47 0.95
C GLU A 63 -8.21 -4.48 0.29
N HIS A 64 -7.36 -3.84 1.10
CA HIS A 64 -6.34 -2.91 0.62
C HIS A 64 -5.00 -3.63 0.50
N ILE A 65 -4.53 -3.83 -0.73
CA ILE A 65 -3.35 -4.65 -1.01
C ILE A 65 -2.33 -3.89 -1.89
N TRP A 66 -1.03 -4.04 -1.61
CA TRP A 66 -0.02 -3.45 -2.47
C TRP A 66 0.12 -4.23 -3.77
N MET A 67 0.37 -3.50 -4.85
CA MET A 67 0.63 -4.02 -6.19
C MET A 67 1.86 -3.31 -6.75
N ASN A 68 2.89 -4.08 -7.09
CA ASN A 68 4.10 -3.58 -7.76
C ASN A 68 3.79 -3.28 -9.22
N LEU A 69 4.08 -2.06 -9.67
CA LEU A 69 3.76 -1.62 -11.02
C LEU A 69 4.69 -2.21 -12.07
N THR A 70 4.08 -2.61 -13.18
CA THR A 70 4.75 -3.04 -14.41
C THR A 70 4.42 -2.12 -15.58
N ALA A 71 3.25 -1.47 -15.57
CA ALA A 71 2.87 -0.43 -16.53
C ALA A 71 1.80 0.51 -15.93
N VAL A 72 1.66 1.68 -16.56
CA VAL A 72 0.51 2.59 -16.38
C VAL A 72 -0.06 2.92 -17.75
N GLU A 73 -1.25 2.40 -18.05
CA GLU A 73 -1.95 2.49 -19.33
C GLU A 73 -3.15 3.43 -19.19
N GLY A 74 -3.01 4.69 -19.61
CA GLY A 74 -4.05 5.69 -19.38
C GLY A 74 -4.27 5.92 -17.88
N ASP A 75 -5.45 5.54 -17.37
CA ASP A 75 -5.85 5.58 -15.97
C ASP A 75 -5.80 4.20 -15.26
N VAL A 76 -5.29 3.17 -15.95
CA VAL A 76 -5.16 1.81 -15.45
C VAL A 76 -3.73 1.54 -15.00
N PHE A 77 -3.60 1.08 -13.76
CA PHE A 77 -2.37 0.59 -13.17
C PHE A 77 -2.28 -0.92 -13.37
N VAL A 78 -1.19 -1.38 -13.97
CA VAL A 78 -0.95 -2.80 -14.28
C VAL A 78 0.24 -3.27 -13.48
N GLY A 79 0.09 -4.38 -12.75
CA GLY A 79 1.13 -4.83 -11.85
C GLY A 79 0.95 -6.23 -11.33
N LYS A 80 1.73 -6.56 -10.30
CA LYS A 80 1.66 -7.82 -9.58
C LYS A 80 1.35 -7.60 -8.11
N ILE A 81 0.45 -8.41 -7.55
CA ILE A 81 0.12 -8.37 -6.13
C ILE A 81 1.39 -8.59 -5.29
N ALA A 82 1.65 -7.71 -4.33
CA ALA A 82 2.93 -7.62 -3.62
C ALA A 82 2.92 -8.24 -2.20
N ASN A 83 1.74 -8.60 -1.69
CA ASN A 83 1.55 -9.25 -0.38
C ASN A 83 0.55 -10.40 -0.52
N ASP A 84 0.53 -11.32 0.44
CA ASP A 84 -0.45 -12.42 0.43
C ASP A 84 -1.85 -11.86 0.77
N PRO A 85 -2.88 -12.05 -0.09
CA PRO A 85 -4.24 -11.61 0.24
C PRO A 85 -4.84 -12.40 1.40
N VAL A 86 -5.79 -11.79 2.11
CA VAL A 86 -6.51 -12.42 3.24
C VAL A 86 -7.93 -12.84 2.86
N HIS A 87 -8.60 -12.07 2.02
CA HIS A 87 -10.01 -12.24 1.64
C HIS A 87 -10.23 -12.36 0.12
N LEU A 88 -9.18 -12.14 -0.67
CA LEU A 88 -9.24 -12.26 -2.13
C LEU A 88 -8.87 -13.69 -2.56
N ASP A 89 -9.76 -14.65 -2.28
CA ASP A 89 -9.50 -16.10 -2.44
C ASP A 89 -9.05 -16.53 -3.86
N ASN A 90 -9.32 -15.70 -4.87
CA ASN A 90 -8.94 -15.94 -6.27
C ASN A 90 -7.63 -15.21 -6.68
N LEU A 91 -6.90 -14.64 -5.73
CA LEU A 91 -5.64 -13.93 -5.97
C LEU A 91 -4.57 -14.41 -5.01
N ASN A 92 -3.33 -14.45 -5.49
CA ASN A 92 -2.14 -14.76 -4.73
C ASN A 92 -1.08 -13.66 -4.92
N ARG A 93 -0.10 -13.60 -4.00
CA ARG A 93 1.10 -12.79 -4.21
C ARG A 93 1.79 -13.20 -5.51
N GLY A 94 2.08 -12.23 -6.36
CA GLY A 94 2.71 -12.41 -7.66
C GLY A 94 1.74 -12.44 -8.84
N ASP A 95 0.44 -12.61 -8.59
CA ASP A 95 -0.57 -12.61 -9.65
C ASP A 95 -0.67 -11.25 -10.31
N GLY A 96 -0.89 -11.27 -11.63
CA GLY A 96 -1.11 -10.06 -12.42
C GLY A 96 -2.47 -9.45 -12.11
N TYR A 97 -2.51 -8.13 -11.94
CA TYR A 97 -3.75 -7.40 -11.66
C TYR A 97 -3.79 -6.06 -12.40
N ARG A 98 -5.00 -5.62 -12.74
CA ARG A 98 -5.29 -4.34 -13.40
C ARG A 98 -6.24 -3.54 -12.52
N ALA A 99 -5.85 -2.35 -12.11
CA ALA A 99 -6.63 -1.50 -11.22
C ALA A 99 -6.83 -0.11 -11.84
N GLY A 100 -8.07 0.36 -11.90
CA GLY A 100 -8.36 1.75 -12.24
C GLY A 100 -7.92 2.71 -11.12
N SER A 101 -7.61 3.95 -11.47
CA SER A 101 -7.22 5.01 -10.53
C SER A 101 -8.20 5.20 -9.35
N ALA A 102 -9.50 4.94 -9.55
CA ALA A 102 -10.51 4.98 -8.49
C ALA A 102 -10.30 3.94 -7.38
N MET A 103 -9.57 2.85 -7.65
CA MET A 103 -9.24 1.82 -6.66
C MET A 103 -8.00 2.17 -5.83
N VAL A 104 -7.19 3.13 -6.28
CA VAL A 104 -5.94 3.48 -5.60
C VAL A 104 -6.24 4.19 -4.28
N SER A 105 -5.68 3.63 -3.22
CA SER A 105 -5.77 4.13 -1.84
C SER A 105 -4.44 4.65 -1.28
N ASP A 106 -3.31 4.28 -1.92
CA ASP A 106 -1.97 4.76 -1.59
C ASP A 106 -1.01 4.49 -2.76
N TRP A 107 0.19 5.08 -2.70
CA TRP A 107 1.28 4.82 -3.64
C TRP A 107 2.63 4.98 -2.95
N ASN A 108 3.67 4.33 -3.47
CA ASN A 108 5.05 4.58 -3.07
C ASN A 108 6.05 4.28 -4.19
N TYR A 109 7.26 4.84 -4.04
CA TYR A 109 8.44 4.49 -4.81
C TYR A 109 9.69 4.70 -3.96
N MET A 110 10.80 4.12 -4.40
CA MET A 110 12.12 4.27 -3.79
C MET A 110 12.98 5.25 -4.58
N SER A 111 13.67 6.13 -3.88
CA SER A 111 14.73 6.98 -4.46
C SER A 111 15.75 7.33 -3.38
N GLY A 112 17.05 7.23 -3.71
CA GLY A 112 18.12 7.56 -2.75
C GLY A 112 18.04 6.76 -1.43
N GLY A 113 17.57 5.51 -1.49
CA GLY A 113 17.39 4.66 -0.30
C GLY A 113 16.23 5.05 0.62
N GLN A 114 15.37 5.99 0.19
CA GLN A 114 14.17 6.42 0.92
C GLN A 114 12.90 6.06 0.15
N MET A 115 11.83 5.80 0.89
CA MET A 115 10.49 5.52 0.39
C MET A 115 9.67 6.80 0.42
N TYR A 116 9.24 7.24 -0.76
CA TYR A 116 8.36 8.39 -0.96
C TYR A 116 6.90 7.95 -1.00
N GLY A 117 5.98 8.85 -0.69
CA GLY A 117 4.55 8.53 -0.53
C GLY A 117 4.28 7.74 0.75
N SER A 118 3.59 6.60 0.63
CA SER A 118 3.24 5.71 1.74
C SER A 118 2.39 6.40 2.81
N TYR A 119 1.35 7.11 2.40
CA TYR A 119 0.50 7.93 3.28
C TYR A 119 -0.24 7.05 4.29
N THR A 120 -0.88 5.98 3.83
CA THR A 120 -1.62 5.05 4.69
C THR A 120 -0.68 4.25 5.58
N THR A 121 0.52 3.91 5.08
CA THR A 121 1.57 3.28 5.89
C THR A 121 1.97 4.17 7.07
N ARG A 122 2.13 5.48 6.87
CA ARG A 122 2.47 6.44 7.95
C ARG A 122 1.42 6.48 9.05
N VAL A 123 0.15 6.28 8.72
CA VAL A 123 -0.92 6.15 9.71
C VAL A 123 -0.88 4.77 10.36
N ALA A 124 -0.69 3.72 9.56
CA ALA A 124 -0.68 2.33 10.04
C ALA A 124 0.40 2.07 11.08
N ILE A 125 1.62 2.57 10.87
CA ILE A 125 2.73 2.36 11.80
C ILE A 125 2.52 3.01 13.17
N LYS A 126 1.59 3.97 13.32
CA LYS A 126 1.25 4.57 14.62
C LYS A 126 0.54 3.59 15.55
N LYS A 127 0.00 2.49 15.02
CA LYS A 127 -0.64 1.42 15.79
C LYS A 127 0.36 0.32 16.19
N LEU A 128 1.60 0.38 15.69
CA LEU A 128 2.63 -0.60 15.95
C LEU A 128 3.49 -0.20 17.14
N THR A 129 4.07 -1.19 17.82
CA THR A 129 5.10 -0.95 18.84
C THR A 129 6.39 -0.42 18.20
N PRO A 130 7.24 0.29 18.96
CA PRO A 130 8.53 0.75 18.44
C PRO A 130 9.41 -0.37 17.87
N THR A 131 9.32 -1.58 18.43
CA THR A 131 10.05 -2.76 17.92
C THR A 131 9.53 -3.17 16.55
N GLN A 132 8.22 -3.31 16.38
CA GLN A 132 7.62 -3.63 15.08
C GLN A 132 7.95 -2.57 14.03
N VAL A 133 7.91 -1.28 14.38
CA VAL A 133 8.31 -0.20 13.45
C VAL A 133 9.77 -0.33 13.02
N ARG A 134 10.68 -0.65 13.95
CA ARG A 134 12.09 -0.88 13.62
C ARG A 134 12.28 -2.10 12.70
N GLU A 135 11.56 -3.19 12.95
CA GLU A 135 11.62 -4.41 12.13
C GLU A 135 11.15 -4.19 10.69
N LEU A 136 10.22 -3.26 10.46
CA LEU A 136 9.80 -2.89 9.10
C LEU A 136 10.93 -2.20 8.30
N GLY A 137 11.94 -1.64 8.96
CA GLY A 137 13.09 -1.03 8.29
C GLY A 137 12.75 0.14 7.36
N LEU A 138 11.59 0.79 7.54
CA LEU A 138 11.10 1.83 6.65
C LEU A 138 11.95 3.11 6.79
N LYS A 139 12.49 3.58 5.66
CA LYS A 139 13.13 4.90 5.55
C LYS A 139 12.21 5.83 4.79
N LEU A 140 11.24 6.42 5.49
CA LEU A 140 10.23 7.28 4.85
C LEU A 140 10.81 8.66 4.57
N ALA A 141 10.78 9.09 3.31
CA ALA A 141 11.09 10.47 2.92
C ALA A 141 10.03 11.44 3.50
N PRO A 142 10.29 12.76 3.53
CA PRO A 142 9.23 13.75 3.72
C PRO A 142 8.11 13.57 2.69
N LEU A 143 6.87 13.88 3.08
CA LEU A 143 5.78 13.96 2.11
C LEU A 143 6.01 15.17 1.18
N PRO A 144 5.65 15.06 -0.11
CA PRO A 144 5.63 16.20 -1.02
C PRO A 144 4.64 17.29 -0.57
#